data_AF-A0A8S1ABL3-F1
#
_entry.id   AF-A0A8S1ABL3-F1
#
_cell.length_a   1.000
_cell.length_b   1.000
_cell.length_c   1.000
_cell.angle_alpha   90.00
_cell.angle_beta   90.00
_cell.angle_gamma   90.00
#
_symmetry.space_group_name_H-M   'P 1'
#
loop_
_entity.id
_entity.type
_entity.pdbx_description
1 polymer ?
#
loop_
_entity_poly.entity_id
_entity_poly.type
_entity_poly.pdbx_seq_one_letter_code
_entity_poly.pdbx_strand_id
1 'polypeptide(L)'
;MLETTSKRGSVVLKPSAIVHYNNFMPGIDLQDQMLAYYPVQRKTLRWYKKLFVHMLQMSLSNAMYLYNKFSATNKMNLYDFRLSILERLLPDPRDVNQRNVLKVKHQLTKIEKTRVRQKKVGRVMKETTEMARKECKGCKAQKRRVQTIYECKQCEGSPGFCTQCFCQAHS
;
A
#
# COMPACT_ATOMS: atom_id res chain seq x y z
N MET A 1 21.36 50.02 -24.42
CA MET A 1 21.59 49.51 -23.04
C MET A 1 20.32 49.72 -22.25
N LEU A 2 20.07 48.90 -21.23
CA LEU A 2 18.91 48.97 -20.35
C LEU A 2 19.37 49.14 -18.90
N GLU A 3 18.65 49.95 -18.14
CA GLU A 3 18.88 50.09 -16.70
C GLU A 3 18.35 48.87 -15.96
N THR A 4 19.14 48.33 -15.04
CA THR A 4 18.74 47.21 -14.18
C THR A 4 19.18 47.48 -12.75
N THR A 5 18.34 47.14 -11.78
CA THR A 5 18.71 47.24 -10.36
C THR A 5 19.49 45.99 -9.94
N SER A 6 20.69 46.21 -9.39
CA SER A 6 21.52 45.15 -8.81
C SER A 6 20.91 44.63 -7.49
N LYS A 7 21.32 43.43 -7.05
CA LYS A 7 20.94 42.86 -5.75
C LYS A 7 21.31 43.76 -4.55
N ARG A 8 22.24 44.70 -4.75
CA ARG A 8 22.68 45.69 -3.76
C ARG A 8 21.94 47.03 -3.85
N GLY A 9 20.87 47.11 -4.64
CA GLY A 9 20.06 48.32 -4.83
C GLY A 9 20.64 49.36 -5.80
N SER A 10 21.85 49.18 -6.33
CA SER A 10 22.45 50.10 -7.29
C SER A 10 21.89 49.92 -8.70
N VAL A 11 21.64 51.03 -9.41
CA VAL A 11 21.22 51.04 -10.82
C VAL A 11 22.46 50.85 -11.71
N VAL A 12 22.42 49.85 -12.59
CA VAL A 12 23.52 49.49 -13.49
C VAL A 12 22.99 49.34 -14.91
N LEU A 13 23.69 49.95 -15.87
CA LEU A 13 23.42 49.80 -17.30
C LEU A 13 23.97 48.47 -17.82
N LYS A 14 23.11 47.66 -18.43
CA LYS A 14 23.47 46.39 -19.07
C LYS A 14 23.10 46.40 -20.56
N PRO A 15 23.81 45.67 -21.41
CA PRO A 15 23.37 45.41 -22.78
C PRO A 15 21.96 44.82 -22.82
N SER A 16 21.14 45.26 -23.77
CA SER A 16 19.75 44.78 -23.91
C SER A 16 19.70 43.26 -24.10
N ALA A 17 20.61 42.69 -24.88
CA ALA A 17 20.74 41.25 -25.09
C ALA A 17 20.85 40.46 -23.77
N ILE A 18 21.65 40.94 -22.82
CA ILE A 18 21.85 40.28 -21.51
C ILE A 18 20.59 40.36 -20.64
N VAL A 19 19.89 41.50 -20.70
CA VAL A 19 18.64 41.69 -19.94
C VAL A 19 17.54 40.78 -20.47
N HIS A 20 17.37 40.71 -21.80
CA HIS A 20 16.40 39.79 -22.40
C HIS A 20 16.73 38.33 -22.09
N TYR A 21 18.00 37.93 -22.22
CA TYR A 21 18.43 36.58 -21.86
C TYR A 21 18.02 36.21 -20.42
N ASN A 22 18.37 37.06 -19.45
CA ASN A 22 18.06 36.79 -18.04
C ASN A 22 16.56 36.80 -17.73
N ASN A 23 15.74 37.53 -18.48
CA ASN A 23 14.30 37.57 -18.27
C ASN A 23 13.59 36.30 -18.76
N PHE A 24 14.09 35.64 -19.81
CA PHE A 24 13.42 34.49 -20.45
C PHE A 24 14.05 33.13 -20.12
N MET A 25 15.32 33.10 -19.69
CA MET A 25 16.02 31.86 -19.34
C MET A 25 15.52 31.09 -18.10
N PRO A 26 14.98 31.72 -17.02
CA PRO A 26 14.73 30.99 -15.78
C PRO A 26 13.54 30.02 -15.86
N GLY A 27 12.82 29.94 -16.99
CA GLY A 27 11.68 29.05 -17.14
C GLY A 27 12.03 27.57 -16.94
N ILE A 28 13.18 27.14 -17.44
CA ILE A 28 13.64 25.74 -17.32
C ILE A 28 14.03 25.44 -15.87
N ASP A 29 14.83 26.33 -15.26
CA ASP A 29 15.26 26.19 -13.86
C ASP A 29 14.07 26.14 -12.90
N LEU A 30 13.04 26.96 -13.16
CA LEU A 30 11.82 26.96 -12.37
C LEU A 30 11.06 25.64 -12.49
N GLN A 31 11.01 25.05 -13.68
CA GLN A 31 10.38 23.75 -13.90
C GLN A 31 11.14 22.63 -13.19
N ASP A 32 12.47 22.62 -13.29
CA ASP A 32 13.31 21.66 -12.57
C ASP A 32 13.18 21.80 -11.06
N GLN A 33 13.07 23.03 -10.56
CA GLN A 33 12.81 23.33 -9.16
C GLN A 33 11.43 22.77 -8.71
N MET A 34 10.37 22.92 -9.52
CA MET A 34 9.05 22.36 -9.23
C MET A 34 9.06 20.83 -9.13
N LEU A 35 9.84 20.17 -9.99
CA LEU A 35 10.06 18.72 -9.94
C LEU A 35 10.84 18.30 -8.70
N ALA A 36 11.85 19.08 -8.32
CA ALA A 36 12.72 18.80 -7.18
C ALA A 36 11.98 18.88 -5.83
N TYR A 37 10.95 19.73 -5.71
CA TYR A 37 10.18 19.85 -4.46
C TYR A 37 9.45 18.57 -4.04
N TYR A 38 9.03 17.74 -5.00
CA TYR A 38 8.31 16.50 -4.72
C TYR A 38 8.90 15.36 -5.56
N PRO A 39 10.06 14.81 -5.14
CA PRO A 39 10.75 13.78 -5.90
C PRO A 39 10.00 12.44 -5.80
N VAL A 40 9.38 12.00 -6.90
CA VAL A 40 8.66 10.71 -6.98
C VAL A 40 9.57 9.58 -7.49
N GLN A 41 10.78 9.91 -7.94
CA GLN A 41 11.68 8.95 -8.57
C GLN A 41 12.24 7.93 -7.56
N ARG A 42 11.87 6.66 -7.74
CA ARG A 42 12.37 5.53 -6.95
C ARG A 42 13.53 4.83 -7.67
N LYS A 43 14.43 4.19 -6.91
CA LYS A 43 15.47 3.31 -7.49
C LYS A 43 14.78 2.16 -8.22
N THR A 44 14.98 2.06 -9.53
CA THR A 44 14.41 1.02 -10.39
C THR A 44 15.46 0.56 -11.39
N LEU A 45 15.58 -0.76 -11.61
CA LEU A 45 16.42 -1.32 -12.68
C LEU A 45 15.84 -1.09 -14.07
N ARG A 46 14.54 -0.73 -14.16
CA ARG A 46 13.83 -0.52 -15.42
C ARG A 46 13.74 0.97 -15.75
N TRP A 47 14.55 1.43 -16.71
CA TRP A 47 14.71 2.85 -17.07
C TRP A 47 13.41 3.49 -17.60
N TYR A 48 12.58 2.76 -18.33
CA TYR A 48 11.32 3.29 -18.88
C TYR A 48 10.33 3.74 -17.79
N LYS A 49 10.36 3.11 -16.61
CA LYS A 49 9.53 3.53 -15.47
C LYS A 49 9.93 4.91 -14.97
N LYS A 50 11.22 5.22 -14.99
CA LYS A 50 11.74 6.54 -14.63
C LYS A 50 11.25 7.60 -15.61
N LEU A 51 11.31 7.31 -16.91
CA LEU A 51 10.79 8.22 -17.94
C LEU A 51 9.28 8.46 -17.78
N PHE A 52 8.49 7.41 -17.57
CA PHE A 52 7.05 7.53 -17.35
C PHE A 52 6.71 8.39 -16.13
N VAL A 53 7.35 8.16 -14.99
CA VAL A 53 7.14 8.95 -13.78
C VAL A 53 7.50 10.41 -14.00
N HIS A 54 8.62 10.68 -14.69
CA HIS A 54 9.02 12.05 -15.01
C HIS A 54 8.01 12.75 -15.92
N MET A 55 7.54 12.10 -16.99
CA MET A 55 6.48 12.63 -17.86
C MET A 55 5.19 12.94 -17.09
N LEU A 56 4.82 12.09 -16.13
CA LEU A 56 3.65 12.31 -15.27
C LEU A 56 3.85 13.51 -14.34
N GLN A 57 5.02 13.69 -13.74
CA GLN A 57 5.30 14.87 -12.92
C GLN A 57 5.27 16.17 -13.74
N MET A 58 5.77 16.13 -14.98
CA MET A 58 5.74 17.24 -15.92
C MET A 58 4.30 17.60 -16.33
N SER A 59 3.49 16.60 -16.68
CA SER A 59 2.09 16.82 -17.03
C SER A 59 1.29 17.42 -15.87
N LEU A 60 1.55 16.98 -14.63
CA LEU A 60 0.90 17.50 -13.43
C LEU A 60 1.26 18.96 -13.17
N SER A 61 2.54 19.33 -13.35
CA SER A 61 3.00 20.72 -13.22
C SER A 61 2.39 21.62 -14.30
N ASN A 62 2.32 21.13 -15.54
CA ASN A 62 1.67 21.85 -16.64
C ASN A 62 0.15 22.01 -16.41
N ALA A 63 -0.52 20.98 -15.88
CA ALA A 63 -1.94 21.04 -15.54
C ALA A 63 -2.21 22.09 -14.45
N MET A 64 -1.36 22.19 -13.42
CA MET A 64 -1.45 23.23 -12.41
C MET A 64 -1.29 24.64 -13.02
N TYR A 65 -0.31 24.80 -13.91
CA TYR A 65 -0.12 26.08 -14.59
C TYR A 65 -1.36 26.48 -15.41
N LEU A 66 -1.93 25.54 -16.16
CA LEU A 66 -3.18 25.77 -16.91
C LEU A 66 -4.33 26.11 -15.97
N TYR A 67 -4.50 25.36 -14.88
CA TYR A 67 -5.52 25.62 -13.87
C TYR A 67 -5.41 27.05 -13.31
N ASN A 68 -4.21 27.48 -12.92
CA ASN A 68 -3.96 28.82 -12.39
C ASN A 68 -4.06 29.92 -13.45
N LYS A 69 -3.85 29.59 -14.73
CA LYS A 69 -3.99 30.52 -15.85
C LYS A 69 -5.46 30.81 -16.18
N PHE A 70 -6.32 29.80 -16.11
CA PHE A 70 -7.74 29.93 -16.43
C PHE A 70 -8.64 30.17 -15.21
N SER A 71 -8.16 29.91 -13.99
CA SER A 71 -8.87 30.23 -12.76
C SER A 71 -8.51 31.64 -12.28
N ALA A 72 -9.44 32.59 -12.47
CA ALA A 72 -9.24 33.99 -12.08
C ALA A 72 -9.23 34.19 -10.55
N THR A 73 -10.01 33.39 -9.82
CA THR A 73 -10.33 33.65 -8.40
C THR A 73 -9.66 32.71 -7.41
N ASN A 74 -9.29 31.48 -7.83
CA ASN A 74 -8.73 30.46 -6.95
C ASN A 74 -7.43 29.87 -7.54
N LYS A 75 -6.34 30.62 -7.40
CA LYS A 75 -5.00 30.09 -7.69
C LYS A 75 -4.60 29.13 -6.58
N MET A 76 -4.17 27.95 -6.95
CA MET A 76 -3.70 26.93 -6.02
C MET A 76 -2.18 26.85 -6.04
N ASN A 77 -1.59 26.62 -4.87
CA ASN A 77 -0.19 26.24 -4.77
C ASN A 77 -0.02 24.77 -5.21
N LEU A 78 1.21 24.37 -5.51
CA LEU A 78 1.56 23.01 -5.94
C LEU A 78 1.13 21.93 -4.94
N TYR A 79 1.19 22.23 -3.65
CA TYR A 79 0.73 21.33 -2.59
C TYR A 79 -0.78 21.09 -2.67
N ASP A 80 -1.58 22.16 -2.62
CA ASP A 80 -3.05 22.07 -2.62
C ASP A 80 -3.57 21.45 -3.91
N PHE A 81 -2.96 21.80 -5.04
CA PHE A 81 -3.31 21.21 -6.33
C PHE A 81 -3.09 19.69 -6.33
N ARG A 82 -1.92 19.23 -5.85
CA ARG A 82 -1.65 17.80 -5.72
C ARG A 82 -2.61 17.11 -4.75
N LEU A 83 -2.90 17.73 -3.62
CA LEU A 83 -3.82 17.17 -2.62
C LEU A 83 -5.22 17.00 -3.22
N SER A 84 -5.74 18.01 -3.93
CA SER A 84 -7.05 17.94 -4.59
C SER A 84 -7.14 16.83 -5.65
N ILE A 85 -6.04 16.56 -6.36
CA ILE A 85 -5.95 15.45 -7.30
C ILE A 85 -5.97 14.11 -6.55
N LEU A 86 -5.22 13.99 -5.47
CA LEU A 86 -5.16 12.77 -4.67
C LEU A 86 -6.53 12.44 -4.06
N GLU A 87 -7.23 13.42 -3.51
CA GLU A 87 -8.58 13.26 -2.95
C GLU A 87 -9.59 12.75 -3.99
N ARG A 88 -9.44 13.14 -5.26
CA ARG A 88 -10.31 12.71 -6.36
C ARG A 88 -9.92 11.35 -6.94
N LEU A 89 -8.64 11.01 -6.95
CA LEU A 89 -8.14 9.77 -7.55
C LEU A 89 -8.17 8.59 -6.57
N LEU A 90 -8.04 8.85 -5.27
CA LEU A 90 -8.07 7.82 -4.26
C LEU A 90 -9.53 7.48 -3.90
N PRO A 91 -9.86 6.18 -3.78
CA PRO A 91 -11.17 5.77 -3.26
C PRO A 91 -11.38 6.27 -1.83
N ASP A 92 -12.64 6.48 -1.44
CA ASP A 92 -12.97 6.85 -0.07
C ASP A 92 -12.34 5.81 0.88
N PRO A 93 -11.59 6.24 1.91
CA PRO A 93 -11.01 5.33 2.91
C PRO A 93 -12.02 4.32 3.48
N ARG A 94 -13.31 4.69 3.51
CA ARG A 94 -14.41 3.81 3.93
C ARG A 94 -14.59 2.59 3.00
N ASP A 95 -14.42 2.78 1.70
CA ASP A 95 -14.58 1.72 0.69
C ASP A 95 -13.36 0.79 0.61
N VAL A 96 -12.16 1.32 0.89
CA VAL A 96 -10.93 0.51 0.93
C VAL A 96 -10.95 -0.46 2.11
N ASN A 97 -11.47 -0.01 3.25
CA ASN A 97 -11.65 -0.88 4.41
C ASN A 97 -12.61 -2.04 4.11
N GLN A 98 -13.64 -1.85 3.28
CA GLN A 98 -14.52 -2.96 2.88
C GLN A 98 -13.80 -4.02 2.04
N ARG A 99 -12.87 -3.61 1.15
CA ARG A 99 -12.10 -4.56 0.32
C ARG A 99 -11.14 -5.42 1.15
N ASN A 100 -10.64 -4.91 2.28
CA ASN A 100 -9.79 -5.67 3.20
C ASN A 100 -10.58 -6.49 4.23
N VAL A 101 -11.91 -6.38 4.27
CA VAL A 101 -12.80 -7.08 5.22
C VAL A 101 -13.29 -8.45 4.70
N LEU A 102 -12.78 -8.94 3.56
CA LEU A 102 -12.87 -10.37 3.23
C LEU A 102 -11.82 -11.23 3.96
N LYS A 103 -11.29 -10.78 5.11
CA LYS A 103 -10.71 -11.71 6.09
C LYS A 103 -11.86 -12.52 6.68
N VAL A 104 -12.15 -13.68 6.08
CA VAL A 104 -13.02 -14.68 6.68
C VAL A 104 -12.55 -14.87 8.13
N LYS A 105 -13.41 -14.60 9.11
CA LYS A 105 -13.08 -14.82 10.52
C LYS A 105 -12.90 -16.32 10.73
N HIS A 106 -11.66 -16.78 10.70
CA HIS A 106 -11.31 -18.15 11.02
C HIS A 106 -11.53 -18.36 12.52
N GLN A 107 -12.25 -19.42 12.88
CA GLN A 107 -12.52 -19.76 14.26
C GLN A 107 -12.15 -21.21 14.50
N LEU A 108 -11.46 -21.44 15.61
CA LEU A 108 -11.13 -22.78 16.07
C LEU A 108 -12.39 -23.38 16.73
N THR A 109 -12.97 -24.40 16.10
CA THR A 109 -14.19 -25.08 16.55
C THR A 109 -13.91 -26.51 16.99
N LYS A 110 -14.69 -27.05 17.93
CA LYS A 110 -14.53 -28.43 18.42
C LYS A 110 -15.18 -29.41 17.44
N ILE A 111 -14.51 -30.54 17.19
CA ILE A 111 -15.02 -31.61 16.32
C ILE A 111 -16.19 -32.32 17.02
N GLU A 112 -17.36 -32.29 16.40
CA GLU A 112 -18.59 -32.92 16.92
C GLU A 112 -18.67 -34.43 16.58
N LYS A 113 -17.93 -34.88 15.56
CA LYS A 113 -17.93 -36.28 15.14
C LYS A 113 -17.36 -37.16 16.25
N THR A 114 -18.10 -38.19 16.65
CA THR A 114 -17.67 -39.21 17.61
C THR A 114 -17.21 -40.49 16.88
N ARG A 115 -16.38 -41.30 17.55
CA ARG A 115 -15.93 -42.61 17.09
C ARG A 115 -16.10 -43.61 18.22
N VAL A 116 -16.62 -44.79 17.90
CA VAL A 116 -16.71 -45.88 18.86
C VAL A 116 -15.38 -46.62 18.87
N ARG A 117 -14.77 -46.73 20.04
CA ARG A 117 -13.56 -47.52 20.26
C ARG A 117 -13.91 -48.73 21.10
N GLN A 118 -13.73 -49.90 20.51
CA GLN A 118 -13.77 -51.16 21.24
C GLN A 118 -12.40 -51.40 21.90
N LYS A 119 -12.37 -51.52 23.22
CA LYS A 119 -11.16 -51.85 23.97
C LYS A 119 -11.40 -53.10 24.80
N LYS A 120 -10.53 -54.09 24.65
CA LYS A 120 -10.52 -55.28 25.50
C LYS A 120 -9.95 -54.91 26.87
N VAL A 121 -10.75 -55.08 27.93
CA VAL A 121 -10.32 -54.87 29.32
C VAL A 121 -10.50 -56.19 30.04
N GLY A 122 -9.42 -56.96 30.16
CA GLY A 122 -9.48 -58.34 30.65
C GLY A 122 -10.17 -59.28 29.64
N ARG A 123 -11.20 -60.01 30.10
CA ARG A 123 -12.02 -60.92 29.27
C ARG A 123 -13.23 -60.24 28.62
N VAL A 124 -13.51 -58.98 28.95
CA VAL A 124 -14.70 -58.25 28.50
C VAL A 124 -14.32 -57.21 27.44
N MET A 125 -15.09 -57.14 26.35
CA MET A 125 -15.04 -56.02 25.42
C MET A 125 -15.85 -54.85 26.00
N LYS A 126 -15.20 -53.71 26.18
CA LYS A 126 -15.87 -52.45 26.52
C LYS A 126 -15.89 -51.56 25.30
N GLU A 127 -17.06 -51.01 25.00
CA GLU A 127 -17.22 -49.96 23.99
C GLU A 127 -17.13 -48.60 24.68
N THR A 128 -16.33 -47.70 24.10
CA THR A 128 -16.20 -46.32 24.60
C THR A 128 -16.35 -45.37 23.42
N THR A 129 -17.28 -44.43 23.55
CA THR A 129 -17.48 -43.36 22.56
C THR A 129 -16.53 -42.22 22.84
N GLU A 130 -15.59 -41.97 21.93
CA GLU A 130 -14.60 -40.89 22.04
C GLU A 130 -14.79 -39.87 20.91
N MET A 131 -14.39 -38.61 21.14
CA MET A 131 -14.41 -37.57 20.09
C MET A 131 -13.38 -37.89 19.00
N ALA A 132 -13.75 -37.70 17.73
CA ALA A 132 -12.84 -37.84 16.61
C ALA A 132 -11.71 -36.81 16.71
N ARG A 133 -10.49 -37.24 16.39
CA ARG A 133 -9.29 -36.39 16.41
C ARG A 133 -8.72 -36.27 15.00
N LYS A 134 -8.20 -35.07 14.68
CA LYS A 134 -7.46 -34.77 13.44
C LYS A 134 -6.00 -34.46 13.78
N GLU A 135 -5.09 -34.77 12.86
CA GLU A 135 -3.68 -34.35 12.99
C GLU A 135 -3.57 -32.83 12.84
N CYS A 136 -2.80 -32.18 13.71
CA CYS A 136 -2.54 -30.75 13.62
C CYS A 136 -1.70 -30.46 12.37
N LYS A 137 -2.21 -29.64 11.45
CA LYS A 137 -1.53 -29.26 10.20
C LYS A 137 -0.18 -28.58 10.48
N GLY A 138 -0.12 -27.66 11.45
CA GLY A 138 1.09 -26.93 11.81
C GLY A 138 2.16 -27.82 12.44
N CYS A 139 1.79 -28.67 13.41
CA CYS A 139 2.75 -29.61 14.02
C CYS A 139 3.25 -30.65 13.02
N LYS A 140 2.39 -31.12 12.10
CA LYS A 140 2.78 -32.05 11.03
C LYS A 140 3.84 -31.44 10.10
N ALA A 141 3.71 -30.16 9.75
CA ALA A 141 4.74 -29.44 8.99
C ALA A 141 6.09 -29.40 9.73
N GLN A 142 6.08 -29.36 11.07
CA GLN A 142 7.26 -29.43 11.93
C GLN A 142 7.71 -30.88 12.23
N LYS A 143 7.20 -31.88 11.52
CA LYS A 143 7.45 -33.32 11.75
C LYS A 143 7.09 -33.80 13.16
N ARG A 144 6.19 -33.10 13.86
CA ARG A 144 5.66 -33.47 15.17
C ARG A 144 4.26 -34.05 15.03
N ARG A 145 4.04 -35.24 15.58
CA ARG A 145 2.72 -35.90 15.53
C ARG A 145 1.86 -35.46 16.72
N VAL A 146 0.98 -34.49 16.49
CA VAL A 146 0.02 -34.00 17.48
C VAL A 146 -1.40 -34.19 16.96
N GLN A 147 -2.27 -34.80 17.78
CA GLN A 147 -3.68 -34.96 17.48
C GLN A 147 -4.51 -33.92 18.25
N THR A 148 -5.55 -33.40 17.60
CA THR A 148 -6.38 -32.31 18.12
C THR A 148 -7.86 -32.61 17.92
N ILE A 149 -8.67 -32.17 18.88
CA ILE A 149 -10.14 -32.21 18.82
C ILE A 149 -10.72 -30.93 18.22
N TYR A 150 -9.87 -30.07 17.65
CA TYR A 150 -10.23 -28.75 17.15
C TYR A 150 -9.92 -28.65 15.65
N GLU A 151 -10.80 -27.98 14.91
CA GLU A 151 -10.69 -27.74 13.47
C GLU A 151 -11.12 -26.31 13.10
N CYS A 152 -10.57 -25.81 12.01
CA CYS A 152 -11.00 -24.55 11.40
C CYS A 152 -11.94 -24.85 10.22
N LYS A 153 -13.25 -24.66 10.39
CA LYS A 153 -14.26 -24.94 9.34
C LYS A 153 -14.17 -23.98 8.15
N GLN A 154 -13.54 -22.82 8.36
CA GLN A 154 -13.35 -21.75 7.38
C GLN A 154 -12.15 -22.01 6.45
N CYS A 155 -11.26 -22.95 6.79
CA CYS A 155 -10.19 -23.37 5.91
C CYS A 155 -10.66 -24.52 5.01
N GLU A 156 -10.16 -24.54 3.77
CA GLU A 156 -10.42 -25.62 2.83
C GLU A 156 -10.02 -26.99 3.43
N GLY A 157 -10.96 -27.94 3.40
CA GLY A 157 -10.77 -29.28 3.94
C GLY A 157 -10.92 -29.40 5.47
N SER A 158 -11.32 -28.35 6.20
CA SER A 158 -11.50 -28.37 7.66
C SER A 158 -10.29 -28.95 8.43
N PRO A 159 -9.07 -28.42 8.24
CA PRO A 159 -7.86 -28.95 8.87
C PRO A 159 -7.90 -28.85 10.40
N GLY A 160 -7.27 -29.84 11.05
CA GLY A 160 -7.07 -29.82 12.50
C GLY A 160 -5.94 -28.86 12.91
N PHE A 161 -6.13 -28.14 14.01
CA PHE A 161 -5.12 -27.24 14.57
C PHE A 161 -5.07 -27.35 16.09
N CYS A 162 -3.87 -27.28 16.67
CA CYS A 162 -3.72 -26.97 18.09
C CYS A 162 -3.84 -25.46 18.29
N THR A 163 -4.11 -25.01 19.51
CA THR A 163 -4.29 -23.59 19.84
C THR A 163 -3.11 -22.73 19.37
N GLN A 164 -1.88 -23.18 19.60
CA GLN A 164 -0.66 -22.46 19.19
C GLN A 164 -0.54 -22.34 17.66
N CYS A 165 -0.68 -23.46 16.93
CA CYS A 165 -0.58 -23.44 15.47
C CYS A 165 -1.75 -22.70 14.82
N PHE A 166 -2.93 -22.68 15.45
CA PHE A 166 -4.05 -21.88 14.98
C PHE A 166 -3.72 -20.39 15.04
N CYS A 167 -3.21 -19.90 16.18
CA CYS A 167 -2.82 -18.50 16.33
C CYS A 167 -1.71 -18.09 15.37
N GLN A 168 -0.71 -18.96 15.14
CA GLN A 168 0.37 -18.68 14.18
C GLN A 168 -0.11 -18.62 12.73
N ALA A 169 -1.13 -19.39 12.37
CA ALA A 169 -1.61 -19.49 10.99
C ALA A 169 -2.72 -18.46 10.65
N HIS A 170 -3.38 -17.87 11.64
CA HIS A 170 -4.56 -17.01 11.44
C HIS A 170 -4.49 -15.66 12.17
N SER A 171 -3.28 -15.22 12.57
CA SER A 171 -3.01 -13.88 13.09
C SER A 171 -2.93 -12.82 11.98
#